data_AF-A0A8H3A859-F1
#
_entry.id   AF-A0A8H3A859-F1
#
_cell.length_a   1.000
_cell.length_b   1.000
_cell.length_c   1.000
_cell.angle_alpha   90.00
_cell.angle_beta   90.00
_cell.angle_gamma   90.00
#
_symmetry.space_group_name_H-M   'P 1'
#
loop_
_entity.id
_entity.type
_entity.pdbx_description
1 polymer ?
#
loop_
_entity_poly.entity_id
_entity_poly.type
_entity_poly.pdbx_seq_one_letter_code
_entity_poly.pdbx_strand_id
1 'polypeptide(L)'
;MEPRDLSLSPSCRILLVSASVDQSRELVDRLGPFMTNPPTPNPNDESYIEWTIKNKYYTAPVHLYLHQVSKPPAKPLWPPEADDERVPALIFVFRKDEPYRELFLSMKEAYLAHDAEVALAVSLPTISTGGAQPSDSFDSIEEFFSGQNFEYVDTDDSPDAKGYPDHLQHDVRGVPRILEALNMIMWPSMVRTATGGLRRTVVDAGEQGEPPSIAFEHSFATISDTAPPDHPSLFDINTQSASHNLAELNAWLDDAGSWTPGNRGERTTVTTESPNEAVRSGEGFDDDFTDFLSAPPETNSEEDLPSSAEVGAITERIFGQDSDAPGGFDLSSVLGALETMRLEIGAITDIEERRKAAARVALGLAAGLGIDGRDGSGDEFDEELLHELNQIK
;
A
#
# COMPACT_ATOMS: atom_id res chain seq x y z
N MET A 1 10.29 13.30 25.11
CA MET A 1 11.26 13.70 24.07
C MET A 1 10.64 14.86 23.32
N GLU A 2 11.39 15.92 23.07
CA GLU A 2 10.88 16.98 22.20
C GLU A 2 10.75 16.41 20.77
N PRO A 3 9.79 16.89 19.95
CA PRO A 3 9.60 16.38 18.59
C PRO A 3 10.84 16.50 17.70
N ARG A 4 11.77 17.40 18.02
CA ARG A 4 13.07 17.54 17.34
C ARG A 4 14.08 16.45 17.70
N ASP A 5 13.96 15.86 18.89
CA ASP A 5 14.83 14.76 19.30
C ASP A 5 14.44 13.47 18.59
N LEU A 6 13.14 13.32 18.27
CA LEU A 6 12.62 12.17 17.51
C LEU A 6 13.01 12.23 16.04
N SER A 7 13.10 13.43 15.43
CA SER A 7 13.44 13.53 14.01
C SER A 7 14.87 13.10 13.69
N LEU A 8 15.78 13.07 14.68
CA LEU A 8 17.16 12.61 14.50
C LEU A 8 17.38 11.16 14.99
N SER A 9 16.33 10.47 15.44
CA SER A 9 16.42 9.08 15.88
C SER A 9 16.78 8.15 14.71
N PRO A 10 17.48 7.03 14.94
CA PRO A 10 17.75 6.05 13.88
C PRO A 10 16.47 5.53 13.20
N SER A 11 15.37 5.45 13.94
CA SER A 11 14.06 5.04 13.43
C SER A 11 13.40 6.02 12.44
N CYS A 12 13.91 7.24 12.30
CA CYS A 12 13.48 8.22 11.29
C CYS A 12 14.55 8.46 10.21
N ARG A 13 15.59 7.62 10.17
CA ARG A 13 16.73 7.76 9.28
C ARG A 13 16.50 7.01 7.97
N ILE A 14 16.84 7.67 6.87
CA ILE A 14 17.03 7.05 5.57
C ILE A 14 18.54 6.97 5.33
N LEU A 15 19.07 5.76 5.25
CA LEU A 15 20.50 5.55 5.07
C LEU A 15 20.86 5.49 3.58
N LEU A 16 21.73 6.38 3.13
CA LEU A 16 22.26 6.37 1.76
C LEU A 16 23.69 5.84 1.78
N VAL A 17 23.93 4.66 1.22
CA VAL A 17 25.26 4.03 1.17
C VAL A 17 25.80 4.12 -0.24
N SER A 18 27.02 4.63 -0.41
CA SER A 18 27.63 4.81 -1.73
C SER A 18 29.16 4.73 -1.69
N ALA A 19 29.81 4.65 -2.84
CA ALA A 19 31.27 4.66 -2.92
C ALA A 19 31.85 6.06 -2.58
N SER A 20 31.09 7.12 -2.85
CA SER A 20 31.43 8.51 -2.55
C SER A 20 30.20 9.30 -2.10
N VAL A 21 30.36 10.15 -1.08
CA VAL A 21 29.33 11.08 -0.59
C VAL A 21 28.74 11.93 -1.72
N ASP A 22 29.53 12.25 -2.75
CA ASP A 22 29.08 13.02 -3.91
C ASP A 22 27.99 12.29 -4.71
N GLN A 23 28.02 10.95 -4.79
CA GLN A 23 26.96 10.18 -5.44
C GLN A 23 25.66 10.27 -4.66
N SER A 24 25.74 10.15 -3.33
CA SER A 24 24.56 10.30 -2.48
C SER A 24 23.99 11.71 -2.58
N ARG A 25 24.84 12.74 -2.67
CA ARG A 25 24.39 14.12 -2.91
C ARG A 25 23.75 14.30 -4.29
N GLU A 26 24.34 13.73 -5.34
CA GLU A 26 23.73 13.77 -6.68
C GLU A 26 22.34 13.15 -6.68
N LEU A 27 22.13 12.03 -5.98
CA LEU A 27 20.80 11.44 -5.84
C LEU A 27 19.83 12.39 -5.12
N VAL A 28 20.26 13.03 -4.03
CA VAL A 28 19.44 14.01 -3.29
C VAL A 28 19.07 15.20 -4.18
N ASP A 29 20.01 15.70 -4.98
CA ASP A 29 19.76 16.78 -5.93
C ASP A 29 18.73 16.37 -7.00
N ARG A 30 18.78 15.11 -7.47
CA ARG A 30 17.79 14.55 -8.41
C ARG A 30 16.41 14.34 -7.79
N LEU A 31 16.33 14.05 -6.50
CA LEU A 31 15.07 13.93 -5.77
C LEU A 31 14.42 15.31 -5.55
N GLY A 32 15.23 16.36 -5.39
CA GLY A 32 14.79 17.72 -5.08
C GLY A 32 13.59 18.24 -5.88
N PRO A 33 13.56 18.15 -7.22
CA PRO A 33 12.44 18.59 -8.05
C PRO A 33 11.10 17.91 -7.74
N PHE A 34 11.12 16.70 -7.19
CA PHE A 34 9.94 15.91 -6.88
C PHE A 34 9.51 16.01 -5.41
N MET A 35 10.35 16.61 -4.56
CA MET A 35 10.07 16.79 -3.14
C MET A 35 9.27 18.08 -2.90
N THR A 36 8.20 17.99 -2.13
CA THR A 36 7.37 19.16 -1.77
C THR A 36 8.09 20.15 -0.86
N ASN A 37 9.05 19.66 -0.06
CA ASN A 37 9.97 20.48 0.73
C ASN A 37 11.40 20.04 0.38
N PRO A 38 12.23 20.93 -0.18
CA PRO A 38 13.58 20.55 -0.54
C PRO A 38 14.37 20.18 0.73
N PRO A 39 15.22 19.16 0.65
CA PRO A 39 16.07 18.76 1.75
C PRO A 39 17.00 19.90 2.15
N THR A 40 17.18 20.11 3.45
CA THR A 40 18.06 21.17 3.99
C THR A 40 19.31 20.53 4.60
N PRO A 41 20.51 20.79 4.06
CA PRO A 41 21.76 20.31 4.64
C PRO A 41 21.94 20.84 6.06
N ASN A 42 22.37 19.99 6.99
CA ASN A 42 22.68 20.45 8.34
C ASN A 42 24.00 21.25 8.33
N PRO A 43 24.04 22.48 8.86
CA PRO A 43 25.26 23.29 8.85
C PRO A 43 26.40 22.72 9.72
N ASN A 44 26.08 21.83 10.66
CA ASN A 44 27.06 21.25 11.57
C ASN A 44 27.61 19.91 11.08
N ASP A 45 26.87 19.20 10.22
CA ASP A 45 27.26 17.90 9.72
C ASP A 45 26.81 17.70 8.27
N GLU A 46 27.77 17.71 7.36
CA GLU A 46 27.57 17.52 5.93
C GLU A 46 27.01 16.14 5.54
N SER A 47 27.04 15.18 6.48
CA SER A 47 26.54 13.83 6.31
C SER A 47 25.04 13.73 6.62
N TYR A 48 24.45 14.76 7.23
CA TYR A 48 23.05 14.80 7.61
C TYR A 48 22.30 15.84 6.80
N ILE A 49 21.19 15.42 6.21
CA ILE A 49 20.30 16.28 5.47
C ILE A 49 18.90 16.11 6.06
N GLU A 50 18.38 17.18 6.66
CA GLU A 50 17.05 17.19 7.24
C GLU A 50 16.01 17.27 6.13
N TRP A 51 14.94 16.48 6.25
CA TRP A 51 13.87 16.44 5.29
C TRP A 51 12.52 16.25 5.99
N THR A 52 11.43 16.64 5.34
CA THR A 52 10.09 16.40 5.85
C THR A 52 9.24 15.85 4.73
N ILE A 53 8.93 14.56 4.83
CA ILE A 53 8.00 13.89 3.94
C ILE A 53 6.62 14.48 4.23
N LYS A 54 5.95 14.96 3.18
CA LYS A 54 4.60 15.49 3.26
C LYS A 54 3.78 14.94 2.12
N ASN A 55 2.76 14.16 2.46
CA ASN A 55 1.78 13.65 1.51
C ASN A 55 0.35 14.06 1.96
N LYS A 56 -0.68 13.49 1.30
CA LYS A 56 -2.09 13.78 1.60
C LYS A 56 -2.53 13.32 2.99
N TYR A 57 -1.84 12.34 3.56
CA TYR A 57 -2.26 11.63 4.77
C TYR A 57 -1.46 12.04 6.00
N TYR A 58 -0.17 12.34 5.85
CA TYR A 58 0.72 12.67 6.95
C TYR A 58 1.87 13.61 6.56
N THR A 59 2.50 14.15 7.61
CA THR A 59 3.81 14.79 7.58
C THR A 59 4.75 14.05 8.51
N ALA A 60 5.94 13.67 8.05
CA ALA A 60 6.94 12.97 8.85
C ALA A 60 8.31 13.67 8.73
N PRO A 61 8.83 14.26 9.82
CA PRO A 61 10.22 14.70 9.90
C PRO A 61 11.15 13.48 9.82
N VAL A 62 12.04 13.48 8.83
CA VAL A 62 13.02 12.40 8.59
C VAL A 62 14.38 13.03 8.27
N HIS A 63 15.42 12.22 8.20
CA HIS A 63 16.72 12.71 7.73
C HIS A 63 17.45 11.67 6.89
N LEU A 64 18.18 12.17 5.91
CA LEU A 64 19.07 11.38 5.08
C LEU A 64 20.44 11.37 5.75
N TYR A 65 21.03 10.19 5.91
CA TYR A 65 22.40 10.03 6.38
C TYR A 65 23.27 9.48 5.25
N LEU A 66 24.26 10.28 4.84
CA LEU A 66 25.14 9.96 3.72
C LEU A 66 26.35 9.15 4.22
N HIS A 67 26.41 7.88 3.85
CA HIS A 67 27.45 6.94 4.26
C HIS A 67 28.33 6.52 3.08
N GLN A 68 29.65 6.60 3.30
CA GLN A 68 30.65 6.20 2.32
C GLN A 68 31.25 4.84 2.68
N VAL A 69 31.18 3.86 1.77
CA VAL A 69 31.65 2.47 2.00
C VAL A 69 33.11 2.38 2.44
N SER A 70 33.97 3.29 1.95
CA SER A 70 35.42 3.26 2.25
C SER A 70 35.80 3.74 3.65
N LYS A 71 34.89 4.41 4.37
CA LYS A 71 35.18 4.92 5.71
C LYS A 71 34.65 3.90 6.73
N PRO A 72 35.51 3.29 7.57
CA PRO A 72 35.02 2.47 8.67
C PRO A 72 34.08 3.34 9.52
N PRO A 73 32.90 2.82 9.89
CA PRO A 73 31.82 3.65 10.39
C PRO A 73 32.21 4.37 11.68
N ALA A 74 32.15 5.70 11.64
CA ALA A 74 31.93 6.48 12.85
C ALA A 74 30.45 6.30 13.22
N LYS A 75 30.17 6.14 14.53
CA LYS A 75 28.84 6.03 15.10
C LYS A 75 27.82 6.97 14.43
N PRO A 76 26.53 6.56 14.31
CA PRO A 76 25.92 5.39 14.94
C PRO A 76 26.17 4.10 14.16
N LEU A 77 26.22 2.99 14.90
CA LEU A 77 26.90 1.74 14.61
C LEU A 77 26.44 1.05 13.31
N TRP A 78 27.43 0.52 12.61
CA TRP A 78 27.26 -0.29 11.42
C TRP A 78 28.17 -1.52 11.54
N PRO A 79 27.61 -2.74 11.64
CA PRO A 79 26.18 -3.07 11.74
C PRO A 79 25.54 -2.51 13.03
N PRO A 80 24.19 -2.41 13.09
CA PRO A 80 23.50 -1.98 14.30
C PRO A 80 23.74 -3.01 15.42
N GLU A 81 24.13 -2.55 16.61
CA GLU A 81 24.33 -3.44 17.77
C GLU A 81 23.01 -3.70 18.52
N ALA A 82 22.08 -2.74 18.42
CA ALA A 82 20.77 -2.79 19.08
C ALA A 82 19.62 -2.50 18.10
N ASP A 83 18.41 -2.95 18.44
CA ASP A 83 17.24 -2.82 17.58
C ASP A 83 16.82 -1.36 17.35
N ASP A 84 17.10 -0.48 18.30
CA ASP A 84 16.84 0.96 18.19
C ASP A 84 17.82 1.70 17.26
N GLU A 85 18.86 1.03 16.79
CA GLU A 85 19.83 1.54 15.81
C GLU A 85 19.50 1.13 14.37
N ARG A 86 18.52 0.23 14.19
CA ARG A 86 18.04 -0.19 12.87
C ARG A 86 17.42 0.99 12.13
N VAL A 87 17.51 0.97 10.80
CA VAL A 87 16.95 2.01 9.94
C VAL A 87 15.82 1.40 9.12
N PRO A 88 14.66 2.08 8.99
CA PRO A 88 13.54 1.55 8.21
C PRO A 88 13.78 1.64 6.71
N ALA A 89 14.68 2.52 6.26
CA ALA A 89 14.98 2.72 4.84
C ALA A 89 16.48 2.70 4.56
N LEU A 90 16.88 1.91 3.58
CA LEU A 90 18.26 1.78 3.13
C LEU A 90 18.32 1.90 1.60
N ILE A 91 19.18 2.79 1.12
CA ILE A 91 19.36 3.06 -0.30
C ILE A 91 20.85 2.89 -0.64
N PHE A 92 21.17 1.88 -1.43
CA PHE A 92 22.50 1.68 -1.99
C PHE A 92 22.61 2.40 -3.33
N VAL A 93 23.49 3.41 -3.40
CA VAL A 93 23.67 4.28 -4.58
C VAL A 93 24.98 3.93 -5.26
N PHE A 94 24.93 3.68 -6.57
CA PHE A 94 26.11 3.33 -7.36
C PHE A 94 26.01 3.93 -8.78
N ARG A 95 27.12 3.99 -9.50
CA ARG A 95 27.10 4.27 -10.95
C ARG A 95 27.21 2.99 -11.75
N LYS A 96 26.59 2.95 -12.94
CA LYS A 96 26.58 1.76 -13.81
C LYS A 96 27.97 1.32 -14.29
N ASP A 97 28.96 2.22 -14.28
CA ASP A 97 30.36 1.97 -14.64
C ASP A 97 31.24 1.53 -13.45
N GLU A 98 30.67 1.36 -12.26
CA GLU A 98 31.39 0.95 -11.05
C GLU A 98 31.22 -0.55 -10.77
N PRO A 99 32.17 -1.20 -10.06
CA PRO A 99 32.06 -2.59 -9.64
C PRO A 99 31.08 -2.75 -8.47
N TYR A 100 29.81 -2.40 -8.71
CA TYR A 100 28.76 -2.30 -7.69
C TYR A 100 28.50 -3.65 -6.99
N ARG A 101 28.66 -4.77 -7.69
CA ARG A 101 28.47 -6.13 -7.13
C ARG A 101 29.45 -6.41 -5.98
N GLU A 102 30.73 -6.14 -6.19
CA GLU A 102 31.77 -6.36 -5.18
C GLU A 102 31.58 -5.42 -3.99
N LEU A 103 31.28 -4.15 -4.27
CA LEU A 103 31.01 -3.14 -3.26
C LEU A 103 29.81 -3.54 -2.40
N PHE A 104 28.71 -3.95 -3.03
CA PHE A 104 27.50 -4.39 -2.33
C PHE A 104 27.76 -5.63 -1.48
N LEU A 105 28.37 -6.66 -2.06
CA LEU A 105 28.67 -7.91 -1.35
C LEU A 105 29.60 -7.70 -0.15
N SER A 106 30.53 -6.75 -0.24
CA SER A 106 31.42 -6.42 0.88
C SER A 106 30.68 -5.88 2.12
N MET A 107 29.47 -5.34 1.93
CA MET A 107 28.65 -4.70 2.97
C MET A 107 27.33 -5.44 3.23
N LYS A 108 27.08 -6.56 2.53
CA LYS A 108 25.81 -7.30 2.55
C LYS A 108 25.37 -7.68 3.96
N GLU A 109 26.28 -8.19 4.79
CA GLU A 109 25.95 -8.62 6.15
C GLU A 109 25.41 -7.45 6.99
N ALA A 110 25.98 -6.26 6.81
CA ALA A 110 25.53 -5.09 7.52
C ALA A 110 24.23 -4.51 6.96
N TYR A 111 23.98 -4.62 5.65
CA TYR A 111 22.67 -4.30 5.06
C TYR A 111 21.55 -5.16 5.66
N LEU A 112 21.79 -6.47 5.72
CA LEU A 112 20.81 -7.42 6.27
C LEU A 112 20.59 -7.23 7.78
N ALA A 113 21.60 -6.76 8.51
CA ALA A 113 21.47 -6.50 9.94
C ALA A 113 20.50 -5.34 10.27
N HIS A 114 20.22 -4.44 9.31
CA HIS A 114 19.23 -3.38 9.52
C HIS A 114 17.79 -3.85 9.39
N ASP A 115 17.53 -4.93 8.64
CA ASP A 115 16.17 -5.42 8.39
C ASP A 115 15.22 -4.30 7.93
N ALA A 116 15.68 -3.50 6.95
CA ALA A 116 14.96 -2.32 6.50
C ALA A 116 13.63 -2.68 5.83
N GLU A 117 12.57 -1.92 6.13
CA GLU A 117 11.26 -2.05 5.48
C GLU A 117 11.36 -1.77 3.97
N VAL A 118 12.23 -0.84 3.59
CA VAL A 118 12.52 -0.48 2.20
C VAL A 118 14.02 -0.55 1.95
N ALA A 119 14.41 -1.43 1.03
CA ALA A 119 15.78 -1.60 0.56
C ALA A 119 15.85 -1.36 -0.95
N LEU A 120 16.49 -0.27 -1.37
CA LEU A 120 16.60 0.14 -2.78
C LEU A 120 18.05 0.11 -3.25
N ALA A 121 18.27 -0.34 -4.48
CA ALA A 121 19.52 -0.23 -5.20
C ALA A 121 19.34 0.77 -6.35
N VAL A 122 19.96 1.94 -6.25
CA VAL A 122 19.72 3.07 -7.14
C VAL A 122 20.93 3.31 -8.03
N SER A 123 20.77 3.20 -9.35
CA SER A 123 21.82 3.52 -10.30
C SER A 123 21.75 4.97 -10.76
N LEU A 124 22.90 5.64 -10.73
CA LEU A 124 23.12 6.96 -11.30
C LEU A 124 23.69 6.83 -12.72
N PRO A 125 23.46 7.84 -13.59
CA PRO A 125 24.07 7.88 -14.91
C PRO A 125 25.58 7.88 -14.84
N THR A 126 26.18 7.33 -15.88
CA THR A 126 27.62 7.39 -16.09
C THR A 126 28.03 8.81 -16.51
N ILE A 127 29.13 9.32 -15.96
CA ILE A 127 29.66 10.65 -16.32
C ILE A 127 30.46 10.57 -17.64
N SER A 128 30.89 9.37 -18.03
CA SER A 128 31.83 9.15 -19.13
C SER A 128 31.14 9.21 -20.50
N THR A 129 31.28 10.33 -21.20
CA THR A 129 30.86 10.53 -22.60
C THR A 129 31.70 9.76 -23.64
N GLY A 130 32.46 8.74 -23.24
CA GLY A 130 33.61 8.22 -23.99
C GLY A 130 33.74 6.71 -24.07
N GLY A 131 32.69 6.01 -24.55
CA GLY A 131 32.84 4.79 -25.35
C GLY A 131 33.52 3.56 -24.74
N ALA A 132 33.36 3.28 -23.44
CA ALA A 132 33.92 2.06 -22.84
C ALA A 132 32.84 1.09 -22.34
N GLN A 133 32.62 0.03 -23.15
CA GLN A 133 32.27 -1.35 -22.77
C GLN A 133 30.94 -1.62 -22.04
N PRO A 134 30.44 -2.88 -22.08
CA PRO A 134 29.06 -3.20 -21.77
C PRO A 134 28.81 -3.04 -20.28
N SER A 135 27.98 -2.08 -19.92
CA SER A 135 27.25 -2.14 -18.66
C SER A 135 26.45 -3.44 -18.63
N ASP A 136 26.34 -4.08 -17.47
CA ASP A 136 25.38 -5.16 -17.25
C ASP A 136 24.02 -4.73 -17.80
N SER A 137 23.28 -5.67 -18.43
CA SER A 137 21.92 -5.39 -18.86
C SER A 137 21.06 -5.05 -17.65
N PHE A 138 20.02 -4.24 -17.86
CA PHE A 138 19.04 -3.91 -16.82
C PHE A 138 18.57 -5.17 -16.06
N ASP A 139 18.16 -6.20 -16.81
CA ASP A 139 17.70 -7.49 -16.26
C ASP A 139 18.74 -8.17 -15.37
N SER A 140 20.03 -8.09 -15.72
CA SER A 140 21.09 -8.72 -14.94
C SER A 140 21.39 -7.98 -13.63
N ILE A 141 21.18 -6.66 -13.62
CA ILE A 141 21.30 -5.83 -12.42
C ILE A 141 20.09 -6.07 -11.51
N GLU A 142 18.89 -6.05 -12.09
CA GLU A 142 17.64 -6.31 -11.38
C GLU A 142 17.59 -7.71 -10.76
N GLU A 143 17.94 -8.75 -11.52
CA GLU A 143 18.00 -10.13 -11.01
C GLU A 143 18.97 -10.24 -9.83
N PHE A 144 20.13 -9.57 -9.91
CA PHE A 144 21.11 -9.56 -8.84
C PHE A 144 20.56 -8.97 -7.56
N PHE A 145 20.00 -7.76 -7.61
CA PHE A 145 19.49 -7.07 -6.42
C PHE A 145 18.21 -7.71 -5.88
N SER A 146 17.34 -8.22 -6.76
CA SER A 146 16.15 -8.98 -6.37
C SER A 146 16.52 -10.21 -5.54
N GLY A 147 17.59 -10.92 -5.92
CA GLY A 147 18.14 -12.04 -5.14
C GLY A 147 18.75 -11.64 -3.79
N GLN A 148 18.91 -10.35 -3.51
CA GLN A 148 19.37 -9.79 -2.24
C GLN A 148 18.26 -9.08 -1.45
N ASN A 149 17.00 -9.16 -1.89
CA ASN A 149 15.86 -8.41 -1.36
C ASN A 149 16.00 -6.88 -1.51
N PHE A 150 16.66 -6.43 -2.57
CA PHE A 150 16.74 -5.02 -2.93
C PHE A 150 15.95 -4.79 -4.22
N GLU A 151 15.12 -3.74 -4.22
CA GLU A 151 14.47 -3.28 -5.44
C GLU A 151 15.44 -2.41 -6.25
N TYR A 152 15.65 -2.74 -7.53
CA TYR A 152 16.52 -1.96 -8.40
C TYR A 152 15.77 -0.80 -9.05
N VAL A 153 16.33 0.41 -8.97
CA VAL A 153 15.77 1.62 -9.57
C VAL A 153 16.83 2.35 -10.39
N ASP A 154 16.54 2.55 -11.67
CA ASP A 154 17.41 3.30 -12.57
C ASP A 154 16.95 4.77 -12.65
N THR A 155 17.79 5.71 -12.23
CA THR A 155 17.42 7.13 -12.21
C THR A 155 17.30 7.76 -13.60
N ASP A 156 17.82 7.10 -14.64
CA ASP A 156 17.67 7.54 -16.03
C ASP A 156 16.39 6.97 -16.69
N ASP A 157 15.71 6.02 -16.04
CA ASP A 157 14.46 5.44 -16.53
C ASP A 157 13.32 6.45 -16.35
N SER A 158 13.14 7.29 -17.36
CA SER A 158 12.02 8.22 -17.45
C SER A 158 10.88 7.58 -18.22
N PRO A 159 9.61 7.71 -17.76
CA PRO A 159 8.46 7.17 -18.48
C PRO A 159 8.31 7.75 -19.91
N ASP A 160 8.95 8.88 -20.20
CA ASP A 160 8.94 9.51 -21.53
C ASP A 160 9.92 8.86 -22.53
N ALA A 161 10.71 7.88 -22.11
CA ALA A 161 11.64 7.17 -22.97
C ALA A 161 10.87 6.34 -24.02
N LYS A 162 10.96 6.76 -25.29
CA LYS A 162 10.28 6.11 -26.42
C LYS A 162 10.77 4.66 -26.57
N GLY A 163 9.90 3.69 -26.32
CA GLY A 163 10.20 2.27 -26.57
C GLY A 163 9.51 1.27 -25.65
N TYR A 164 8.84 1.71 -24.59
CA TYR A 164 8.17 0.80 -23.68
C TYR A 164 6.82 0.30 -24.22
N PRO A 165 6.50 -0.98 -23.98
CA PRO A 165 5.19 -1.53 -24.32
C PRO A 165 4.09 -0.88 -23.45
N ASP A 166 2.89 -0.79 -24.03
CA ASP A 166 1.73 -0.05 -23.48
C ASP A 166 1.36 -0.44 -22.04
N HIS A 167 1.61 -1.71 -21.65
CA HIS A 167 1.29 -2.22 -20.32
C HIS A 167 2.20 -1.69 -19.19
N LEU A 168 3.38 -1.15 -19.51
CA LEU A 168 4.32 -0.60 -18.51
C LEU A 168 4.21 0.92 -18.35
N GLN A 169 3.31 1.58 -19.11
CA GLN A 169 3.14 3.04 -19.02
C GLN A 169 2.55 3.50 -17.68
N HIS A 170 1.97 2.58 -16.91
CA HIS A 170 1.38 2.89 -15.60
C HIS A 170 2.33 2.60 -14.43
N ASP A 171 3.47 1.95 -14.69
CA ASP A 171 4.45 1.68 -13.64
C ASP A 171 5.23 2.94 -13.30
N VAL A 172 5.22 3.29 -12.01
CA VAL A 172 6.05 4.37 -11.47
C VAL A 172 7.50 3.90 -11.49
N ARG A 173 8.33 4.51 -12.35
CA ARG A 173 9.76 4.18 -12.53
C ARG A 173 10.68 5.34 -12.15
N GLY A 174 11.96 5.05 -12.02
CA GLY A 174 13.01 6.04 -11.76
C GLY A 174 12.84 6.80 -10.44
N VAL A 175 13.13 8.10 -10.45
CA VAL A 175 13.11 8.95 -9.23
C VAL A 175 11.74 8.96 -8.52
N PRO A 176 10.59 9.07 -9.21
CA PRO A 176 9.28 8.94 -8.59
C PRO A 176 9.08 7.64 -7.78
N ARG A 177 9.64 6.52 -8.25
CA ARG A 177 9.52 5.23 -7.57
C ARG A 177 10.20 5.22 -6.20
N ILE A 178 11.35 5.87 -6.10
CA ILE A 178 12.09 6.05 -4.84
C ILE A 178 11.20 6.77 -3.81
N LEU A 179 10.53 7.85 -4.24
CA LEU A 179 9.66 8.62 -3.36
C LEU A 179 8.39 7.85 -2.98
N GLU A 180 7.81 7.08 -3.89
CA GLU A 180 6.67 6.22 -3.59
C GLU A 180 7.04 5.20 -2.50
N ALA A 181 8.15 4.49 -2.66
CA ALA A 181 8.63 3.51 -1.68
C ALA A 181 8.84 4.16 -0.30
N LEU A 182 9.48 5.34 -0.24
CA LEU A 182 9.68 6.07 1.02
C LEU A 182 8.38 6.59 1.65
N ASN A 183 7.34 6.86 0.84
CA ASN A 183 6.02 7.26 1.33
C ASN A 183 5.20 6.11 1.90
N MET A 184 5.53 4.85 1.55
CA MET A 184 4.85 3.67 2.07
C MET A 184 5.29 3.30 3.49
N ILE A 185 6.44 3.81 3.95
CA ILE A 185 6.96 3.57 5.30
C ILE A 185 6.10 4.27 6.35
N MET A 186 5.81 3.56 7.43
CA MET A 186 5.05 4.06 8.57
C MET A 186 6.00 4.71 9.59
N TRP A 187 6.47 5.91 9.25
CA TRP A 187 7.45 6.66 10.05
C TRP A 187 6.99 6.92 11.51
N PRO A 188 7.80 6.61 12.54
CA PRO A 188 7.45 6.90 13.93
C PRO A 188 7.21 8.39 14.22
N SER A 189 7.83 9.27 13.44
CA SER A 189 7.65 10.72 13.51
C SER A 189 6.43 11.25 12.75
N MET A 190 5.64 10.36 12.10
CA MET A 190 4.51 10.80 11.29
C MET A 190 3.42 11.46 12.14
N VAL A 191 2.92 12.58 11.65
CA VAL A 191 1.77 13.31 12.18
C VAL A 191 0.72 13.35 11.09
N ARG A 192 -0.48 12.81 11.37
CA ARG A 192 -1.59 12.82 10.42
C ARG A 192 -1.98 14.26 10.07
N THR A 193 -2.11 14.56 8.78
CA THR A 193 -2.63 15.84 8.34
C THR A 193 -4.14 15.83 8.48
N ALA A 194 -4.68 16.56 9.46
CA ALA A 194 -6.12 16.67 9.72
C ALA A 194 -6.92 17.40 8.62
N THR A 195 -6.42 17.45 7.38
CA THR A 195 -6.93 18.28 6.28
C THR A 195 -8.31 17.84 5.77
N GLY A 196 -8.90 16.78 6.32
CA GLY A 196 -10.28 16.37 6.04
C GLY A 196 -11.29 16.62 7.17
N GLY A 197 -10.85 17.16 8.32
CA GLY A 197 -11.77 17.50 9.40
C GLY A 197 -12.55 18.76 9.04
N LEU A 198 -13.86 18.61 8.81
CA LEU A 198 -14.82 19.71 8.66
C LEU A 198 -14.53 20.80 9.71
N ARG A 199 -13.86 21.89 9.30
CA ARG A 199 -13.70 23.05 10.16
C ARG A 199 -15.07 23.72 10.25
N ARG A 200 -15.72 23.57 11.41
CA ARG A 200 -16.93 24.32 11.77
C ARG A 200 -16.54 25.79 11.88
N THR A 201 -16.68 26.55 10.80
CA THR A 201 -16.65 28.01 10.85
C THR A 201 -17.91 28.44 11.58
N VAL A 202 -17.79 28.74 12.87
CA VAL A 202 -18.80 29.54 13.56
C VAL A 202 -18.69 30.93 12.98
N VAL A 203 -19.47 31.21 11.95
CA VAL A 203 -19.69 32.57 11.47
C VAL A 203 -20.40 33.29 12.60
N ASP A 204 -19.69 34.23 13.23
CA ASP A 204 -20.24 35.09 14.27
C ASP A 204 -21.31 35.99 13.61
N ALA A 205 -22.57 35.55 13.71
CA ALA A 205 -23.71 36.27 13.19
C ALA A 205 -23.90 37.53 14.05
N GLY A 206 -23.55 38.67 13.47
CA GLY A 206 -23.80 39.97 14.06
C GLY A 206 -25.24 40.11 14.56
N GLU A 207 -25.37 40.76 15.71
CA GLU A 207 -26.58 41.02 16.50
C GLU A 207 -27.85 41.31 15.67
N GLN A 208 -28.58 40.27 15.25
CA GLN A 208 -29.96 40.41 14.81
C GLN A 208 -30.71 39.08 14.92
N GLY A 209 -31.15 38.75 16.14
CA GLY A 209 -32.47 38.16 16.45
C GLY A 209 -32.99 36.90 15.72
N GLU A 210 -32.21 36.19 14.92
CA GLU A 210 -32.61 34.93 14.29
C GLU A 210 -31.88 33.71 14.89
N PRO A 211 -32.57 32.55 15.03
CA PRO A 211 -31.96 31.33 15.55
C PRO A 211 -30.83 30.84 14.61
N PRO A 212 -29.69 30.38 15.15
CA PRO A 212 -28.51 30.08 14.36
C PRO A 212 -28.74 28.88 13.43
N SER A 213 -28.83 29.16 12.14
CA SER A 213 -28.77 28.16 11.07
C SER A 213 -27.34 27.64 10.97
N ILE A 214 -27.11 26.37 11.35
CA ILE A 214 -25.82 25.71 11.17
C ILE A 214 -25.67 25.39 9.68
N ALA A 215 -25.09 26.31 8.92
CA ALA A 215 -24.72 26.06 7.53
C ALA A 215 -23.41 25.25 7.52
N PHE A 216 -23.50 23.99 7.12
CA PHE A 216 -22.34 23.15 6.83
C PHE A 216 -21.94 23.38 5.37
N GLU A 217 -20.95 24.26 5.14
CA GLU A 217 -20.30 24.33 3.84
C GLU A 217 -19.43 23.10 3.66
N HIS A 218 -19.87 22.19 2.80
CA HIS A 218 -19.10 21.07 2.32
C HIS A 218 -17.95 21.60 1.45
N SER A 219 -16.83 21.94 2.07
CA SER A 219 -15.59 22.17 1.36
C SER A 219 -14.99 20.81 0.95
N PHE A 220 -15.66 20.12 0.03
CA PHE A 220 -14.94 19.19 -0.84
C PHE A 220 -13.97 20.07 -1.63
N ALA A 221 -12.68 19.96 -1.34
CA ALA A 221 -11.66 20.45 -2.24
C ALA A 221 -11.75 19.60 -3.52
N THR A 222 -12.69 19.93 -4.40
CA THR A 222 -12.60 19.61 -5.82
C THR A 222 -11.39 20.39 -6.33
N ILE A 223 -10.25 19.71 -6.35
CA ILE A 223 -9.13 20.11 -7.19
C ILE A 223 -9.61 19.89 -8.63
N SER A 224 -10.23 20.92 -9.21
CA SER A 224 -10.44 21.02 -10.65
C SER A 224 -10.56 22.50 -11.02
N ASP A 225 -9.42 23.18 -11.02
CA ASP A 225 -9.30 24.59 -11.44
C ASP A 225 -9.09 24.71 -12.96
N THR A 226 -9.75 23.86 -13.76
CA THR A 226 -9.68 23.90 -15.24
C THR A 226 -10.99 23.58 -15.97
N ALA A 227 -12.16 23.57 -15.32
CA ALA A 227 -13.44 23.30 -16.00
C ALA A 227 -14.24 24.60 -16.29
N PRO A 228 -14.77 24.80 -17.53
CA PRO A 228 -15.56 25.98 -17.88
C PRO A 228 -16.96 26.01 -17.21
N PRO A 229 -17.56 27.20 -17.00
CA PRO A 229 -18.62 27.42 -16.02
C PRO A 229 -20.06 27.21 -16.53
N ASP A 230 -20.38 26.17 -17.30
CA ASP A 230 -21.74 26.03 -17.89
C ASP A 230 -22.36 24.62 -17.85
N HIS A 231 -22.32 23.92 -16.70
CA HIS A 231 -23.17 22.72 -16.51
C HIS A 231 -23.99 22.78 -15.20
N PRO A 232 -25.33 22.62 -15.27
CA PRO A 232 -26.17 22.54 -14.09
C PRO A 232 -25.96 21.21 -13.36
N SER A 233 -25.61 21.30 -12.07
CA SER A 233 -25.44 20.17 -11.15
C SER A 233 -26.74 19.38 -11.01
N LEU A 234 -26.67 18.07 -11.29
CA LEU A 234 -27.81 17.14 -11.35
C LEU A 234 -27.93 16.28 -10.07
N PHE A 235 -27.28 16.67 -8.96
CA PHE A 235 -27.27 15.91 -7.71
C PHE A 235 -27.93 16.67 -6.55
N ASP A 236 -29.26 16.73 -6.56
CA ASP A 236 -30.05 17.02 -5.34
C ASP A 236 -30.39 15.70 -4.64
N ILE A 237 -29.41 15.13 -3.93
CA ILE A 237 -29.64 14.01 -3.01
C ILE A 237 -29.95 14.59 -1.63
N ASN A 238 -31.05 14.15 -1.01
CA ASN A 238 -31.55 14.59 0.29
C ASN A 238 -30.48 14.47 1.40
N THR A 239 -29.83 15.59 1.71
CA THR A 239 -28.62 15.72 2.55
C THR A 239 -28.84 15.49 4.04
N GLN A 240 -30.08 15.52 4.53
CA GLN A 240 -30.35 15.43 5.97
C GLN A 240 -30.04 14.04 6.56
N SER A 241 -30.37 12.96 5.86
CA SER A 241 -30.15 11.60 6.38
C SER A 241 -28.68 11.16 6.34
N ALA A 242 -27.90 11.65 5.38
CA ALA A 242 -26.47 11.32 5.28
C ALA A 242 -25.65 11.98 6.40
N SER A 243 -26.05 13.19 6.83
CA SER A 243 -25.35 13.93 7.89
C SER A 243 -25.46 13.26 9.26
N HIS A 244 -26.59 12.63 9.58
CA HIS A 244 -26.79 11.95 10.86
C HIS A 244 -25.94 10.66 10.95
N ASN A 245 -25.96 9.84 9.90
CA ASN A 245 -25.17 8.60 9.85
C ASN A 245 -23.67 8.86 9.97
N LEU A 246 -23.16 9.95 9.38
CA LEU A 246 -21.73 10.28 9.43
C LEU A 246 -21.30 10.83 10.81
N ALA A 247 -22.19 11.55 11.49
CA ALA A 247 -21.95 12.02 12.86
C ALA A 247 -21.90 10.85 13.86
N GLU A 248 -22.77 9.85 13.69
CA GLU A 248 -22.79 8.64 14.52
C GLU A 248 -21.54 7.77 14.29
N LEU A 249 -21.06 7.70 13.05
CA LEU A 249 -19.84 6.97 12.69
C LEU A 249 -18.56 7.63 13.24
N ASN A 250 -18.49 8.97 13.25
CA ASN A 250 -17.39 9.68 13.89
C ASN A 250 -17.44 9.55 15.42
N ALA A 251 -18.63 9.58 16.03
CA ALA A 251 -18.77 9.35 17.47
C ALA A 251 -18.33 7.93 17.88
N TRP A 252 -18.53 6.94 17.01
CA TRP A 252 -18.05 5.57 17.22
C TRP A 252 -16.53 5.44 17.07
N LEU A 253 -15.90 6.20 16.16
CA LEU A 253 -14.44 6.22 15.98
C LEU A 253 -13.71 6.95 17.11
N ASP A 254 -14.33 7.98 17.69
CA ASP A 254 -13.74 8.75 18.80
C ASP A 254 -13.90 8.05 20.17
N ASP A 255 -14.70 6.98 20.26
CA ASP A 255 -14.79 6.11 21.45
C ASP A 255 -13.59 5.16 21.54
N ALA A 256 -12.40 5.75 21.75
CA ALA A 256 -11.12 5.07 21.89
C ALA A 256 -11.05 4.07 23.07
N GLY A 257 -12.11 3.96 23.88
CA GLY A 257 -12.23 3.02 25.00
C GLY A 257 -12.71 1.62 24.61
N SER A 258 -13.31 1.42 23.42
CA SER A 258 -13.92 0.13 23.04
C SER A 258 -12.92 -0.89 22.47
N TRP A 259 -11.70 -0.48 22.11
CA TRP A 259 -10.70 -1.33 21.45
C TRP A 259 -9.59 -1.84 22.37
N THR A 260 -9.56 -1.48 23.65
CA THR A 260 -8.62 -2.11 24.59
C THR A 260 -9.05 -3.55 24.83
N PRO A 261 -8.23 -4.58 24.52
CA PRO A 261 -8.56 -5.96 24.82
C PRO A 261 -8.77 -6.08 26.33
N GLY A 262 -10.02 -6.32 26.72
CA GLY A 262 -10.41 -6.48 28.10
C GLY A 262 -9.60 -7.60 28.74
N ASN A 263 -8.84 -7.21 29.76
CA ASN A 263 -8.19 -8.04 30.76
C ASN A 263 -9.25 -8.95 31.44
N ARG A 264 -9.58 -10.07 30.79
CA ARG A 264 -10.48 -11.10 31.32
C ARG A 264 -9.64 -12.13 32.07
N GLY A 265 -9.14 -11.73 33.22
CA GLY A 265 -8.28 -12.52 34.10
C GLY A 265 -8.77 -12.61 35.54
N GLU A 266 -10.09 -12.71 35.78
CA GLU A 266 -10.59 -13.21 37.07
C GLU A 266 -10.84 -14.72 36.93
N ARG A 267 -9.83 -15.51 37.30
CA ARG A 267 -9.95 -16.95 37.44
C ARG A 267 -10.19 -17.26 38.92
N THR A 268 -11.39 -17.77 39.18
CA THR A 268 -11.87 -18.34 40.44
C THR A 268 -10.85 -19.31 41.04
N THR A 269 -10.42 -19.03 42.26
CA THR A 269 -9.61 -19.95 43.08
C THR A 269 -10.46 -21.14 43.51
N VAL A 270 -10.25 -22.30 42.87
CA VAL A 270 -10.67 -23.60 43.41
C VAL A 270 -9.42 -24.33 43.88
N THR A 271 -9.33 -24.44 45.19
CA THR A 271 -8.34 -25.20 45.95
C THR A 271 -8.58 -26.71 45.74
N THR A 272 -7.61 -27.42 45.16
CA THR A 272 -7.53 -28.88 45.28
C THR A 272 -6.08 -29.31 45.47
N GLU A 273 -5.81 -29.88 46.64
CA GLU A 273 -4.54 -30.48 47.05
C GLU A 273 -4.34 -31.85 46.39
N SER A 274 -3.17 -32.10 45.78
CA SER A 274 -2.30 -33.25 46.15
C SER A 274 -1.10 -33.41 45.20
N PRO A 275 0.03 -33.98 45.70
CA PRO A 275 1.29 -34.03 44.99
C PRO A 275 1.59 -35.42 44.40
N ASN A 276 2.06 -35.48 43.15
CA ASN A 276 3.21 -36.31 42.75
C ASN A 276 3.48 -36.28 41.24
N GLU A 277 4.75 -36.54 40.92
CA GLU A 277 5.33 -36.96 39.63
C GLU A 277 5.72 -35.89 38.58
N ALA A 278 6.99 -35.52 38.67
CA ALA A 278 8.03 -35.72 37.66
C ALA A 278 7.75 -35.42 36.17
N VAL A 279 8.44 -34.37 35.71
CA VAL A 279 9.23 -34.29 34.46
C VAL A 279 8.51 -34.67 33.17
N ARG A 280 8.16 -33.66 32.36
CA ARG A 280 8.35 -33.64 30.89
C ARG A 280 8.14 -32.23 30.31
N SER A 281 9.14 -31.82 29.53
CA SER A 281 9.09 -31.03 28.29
C SER A 281 8.18 -29.81 28.17
N GLY A 282 8.83 -28.63 28.17
CA GLY A 282 8.58 -27.47 27.31
C GLY A 282 7.18 -27.24 26.77
N GLU A 283 6.45 -26.35 27.43
CA GLU A 283 5.34 -25.55 26.88
C GLU A 283 5.87 -24.74 25.68
N GLY A 284 5.77 -25.32 24.49
CA GLY A 284 5.65 -24.56 23.24
C GLY A 284 4.19 -24.16 23.08
N PHE A 285 3.94 -22.96 22.56
CA PHE A 285 2.64 -22.56 22.05
C PHE A 285 2.18 -23.61 21.03
N ASP A 286 1.23 -24.45 21.40
CA ASP A 286 0.53 -25.29 20.44
C ASP A 286 -0.19 -24.35 19.46
N ASP A 287 0.11 -24.52 18.16
CA ASP A 287 -0.46 -23.81 17.02
C ASP A 287 -1.99 -24.01 16.94
N ASP A 288 -2.76 -23.30 17.78
CA ASP A 288 -4.22 -23.22 17.69
C ASP A 288 -4.69 -22.45 16.43
N PHE A 289 -3.76 -21.93 15.62
CA PHE A 289 -4.08 -21.37 14.30
C PHE A 289 -4.46 -22.43 13.27
N THR A 290 -4.15 -23.71 13.53
CA THR A 290 -4.57 -24.81 12.67
C THR A 290 -6.08 -24.96 12.64
N ASP A 291 -6.79 -24.63 13.72
CA ASP A 291 -8.26 -24.71 13.78
C ASP A 291 -8.94 -23.56 13.03
N PHE A 292 -8.23 -22.44 12.82
CA PHE A 292 -8.72 -21.30 12.05
C PHE A 292 -8.43 -21.41 10.54
N LEU A 293 -7.35 -22.11 10.17
CA LEU A 293 -7.00 -22.40 8.77
C LEU A 293 -7.51 -23.76 8.27
N SER A 294 -8.03 -24.61 9.17
CA SER A 294 -8.79 -25.78 8.76
C SER A 294 -10.07 -25.30 8.11
N ALA A 295 -10.04 -25.19 6.78
CA ALA A 295 -11.24 -25.01 5.98
C ALA A 295 -12.28 -26.02 6.51
N PRO A 296 -13.49 -25.56 6.88
CA PRO A 296 -14.52 -26.47 7.37
C PRO A 296 -14.61 -27.66 6.40
N PRO A 297 -14.68 -28.90 6.92
CA PRO A 297 -14.60 -30.10 6.10
C PRO A 297 -15.57 -29.93 4.95
N GLU A 298 -15.07 -30.09 3.72
CA GLU A 298 -15.89 -29.98 2.52
C GLU A 298 -17.00 -31.02 2.60
N THR A 299 -18.12 -30.62 3.18
CA THR A 299 -19.37 -31.33 3.08
C THR A 299 -19.74 -31.20 1.62
N ASN A 300 -19.44 -32.26 0.86
CA ASN A 300 -19.74 -32.49 -0.55
C ASN A 300 -21.25 -32.40 -0.84
N SER A 301 -21.82 -31.23 -0.64
CA SER A 301 -23.14 -30.84 -1.08
C SER A 301 -22.95 -29.80 -2.17
N GLU A 302 -22.47 -30.24 -3.35
CA GLU A 302 -22.66 -29.52 -4.62
C GLU A 302 -24.15 -29.15 -4.86
N GLU A 303 -25.05 -29.75 -4.09
CA GLU A 303 -26.49 -29.47 -4.07
C GLU A 303 -26.87 -28.04 -3.67
N ASP A 304 -25.95 -27.24 -3.11
CA ASP A 304 -26.30 -25.89 -2.63
C ASP A 304 -25.79 -24.72 -3.49
N LEU A 305 -25.14 -25.02 -4.61
CA LEU A 305 -24.80 -24.00 -5.60
C LEU A 305 -26.08 -23.55 -6.34
N PRO A 306 -26.26 -22.23 -6.56
CA PRO A 306 -27.41 -21.75 -7.30
C PRO A 306 -27.37 -22.30 -8.73
N SER A 307 -28.52 -22.74 -9.22
CA SER A 307 -28.58 -23.29 -10.58
C SER A 307 -28.20 -22.23 -11.60
N SER A 308 -27.60 -22.62 -12.72
CA SER A 308 -27.23 -21.69 -13.81
C SER A 308 -28.41 -20.82 -14.28
N ALA A 309 -29.63 -21.35 -14.24
CA ALA A 309 -30.84 -20.59 -14.55
C ALA A 309 -31.12 -19.45 -13.54
N GLU A 310 -30.84 -19.68 -12.26
CA GLU A 310 -30.97 -18.64 -11.22
C GLU A 310 -29.92 -17.54 -11.40
N VAL A 311 -28.68 -17.93 -11.73
CA VAL A 311 -27.60 -16.97 -12.02
C VAL A 311 -27.98 -16.10 -13.22
N GLY A 312 -28.47 -16.70 -14.31
CA GLY A 312 -28.90 -15.97 -15.50
C GLY A 312 -30.04 -14.98 -15.24
N ALA A 313 -31.03 -15.37 -14.42
CA ALA A 313 -32.13 -14.48 -14.05
C ALA A 313 -31.66 -13.27 -13.22
N ILE A 314 -30.65 -13.45 -12.36
CA ILE A 314 -30.06 -12.36 -11.59
C ILE A 314 -29.20 -11.47 -12.49
N THR A 315 -28.42 -12.05 -13.40
CA THR A 315 -27.66 -11.28 -14.40
C THR A 315 -28.59 -10.40 -15.24
N GLU A 316 -29.68 -10.95 -15.76
CA GLU A 316 -30.69 -10.17 -16.51
C GLU A 316 -31.32 -9.06 -15.65
N ARG A 317 -31.50 -9.30 -14.35
CA ARG A 317 -32.01 -8.29 -13.40
C ARG A 317 -30.98 -7.18 -13.09
N ILE A 318 -29.68 -7.48 -13.08
CA ILE A 318 -28.60 -6.50 -12.81
C ILE A 318 -28.30 -5.66 -14.05
N PHE A 319 -28.24 -6.29 -15.22
CA PHE A 319 -27.81 -5.64 -16.47
C PHE A 319 -28.96 -5.25 -17.40
N GLY A 320 -30.18 -5.69 -17.11
CA GLY A 320 -31.38 -5.38 -17.89
C GLY A 320 -31.47 -6.15 -19.21
N GLN A 321 -32.69 -6.33 -19.71
CA GLN A 321 -32.98 -6.99 -20.99
C GLN A 321 -32.84 -6.05 -22.21
N ASP A 322 -32.67 -4.74 -21.96
CA ASP A 322 -32.71 -3.69 -22.99
C ASP A 322 -31.32 -3.21 -23.47
N SER A 323 -30.26 -4.01 -23.27
CA SER A 323 -28.89 -3.62 -23.70
C SER A 323 -28.65 -3.61 -25.22
N ASP A 324 -29.69 -3.87 -26.04
CA ASP A 324 -29.65 -3.69 -27.50
C ASP A 324 -29.60 -2.21 -27.94
N ALA A 325 -29.63 -1.26 -27.00
CA ALA A 325 -29.32 0.13 -27.28
C ALA A 325 -27.79 0.26 -27.56
N PRO A 326 -27.36 0.78 -28.73
CA PRO A 326 -25.95 0.92 -29.10
C PRO A 326 -25.19 2.02 -28.33
N GLY A 327 -25.55 2.25 -27.07
CA GLY A 327 -25.08 3.37 -26.25
C GLY A 327 -24.61 2.94 -24.87
N GLY A 328 -23.43 2.34 -24.79
CA GLY A 328 -22.61 2.30 -23.57
C GLY A 328 -23.15 1.49 -22.39
N PHE A 329 -22.21 1.05 -21.55
CA PHE A 329 -22.52 0.36 -20.30
C PHE A 329 -22.96 1.38 -19.24
N ASP A 330 -24.22 1.33 -18.79
CA ASP A 330 -24.75 2.26 -17.78
C ASP A 330 -24.48 1.75 -16.35
N LEU A 331 -23.38 2.23 -15.77
CA LEU A 331 -22.99 1.94 -14.38
C LEU A 331 -24.04 2.38 -13.35
N SER A 332 -24.83 3.42 -13.64
CA SER A 332 -25.79 3.95 -12.67
C SER A 332 -26.98 3.01 -12.47
N SER A 333 -27.44 2.37 -13.54
CA SER A 333 -28.47 1.34 -13.51
C SER A 333 -28.01 0.10 -12.73
N VAL A 334 -26.79 -0.38 -13.00
CA VAL A 334 -26.20 -1.54 -12.31
C VAL A 334 -26.08 -1.29 -10.80
N LEU A 335 -25.59 -0.11 -10.40
CA LEU A 335 -25.47 0.24 -8.98
C LEU A 335 -26.82 0.35 -8.28
N GLY A 336 -27.84 0.93 -8.95
CA GLY A 336 -29.20 1.00 -8.40
C GLY A 336 -29.84 -0.39 -8.23
N ALA A 337 -29.60 -1.31 -9.17
CA ALA A 337 -30.05 -2.69 -9.06
C ALA A 337 -29.37 -3.42 -7.89
N LEU A 338 -28.05 -3.24 -7.72
CA LEU A 338 -27.30 -3.84 -6.60
C LEU A 338 -27.72 -3.30 -5.24
N GLU A 339 -28.01 -2.00 -5.12
CA GLU A 339 -28.50 -1.42 -3.86
C GLU A 339 -29.86 -2.01 -3.47
N THR A 340 -30.76 -2.18 -4.45
CA THR A 340 -32.06 -2.82 -4.24
C THR A 340 -31.90 -4.26 -3.76
N MET A 341 -31.03 -5.05 -4.41
CA MET A 341 -30.76 -6.43 -4.01
C MET A 341 -30.11 -6.53 -2.63
N ARG A 342 -29.22 -5.60 -2.30
CA ARG A 342 -28.60 -5.54 -0.96
C ARG A 342 -29.64 -5.33 0.13
N LEU A 343 -30.61 -4.45 -0.09
CA LEU A 343 -31.71 -4.23 0.87
C LEU A 343 -32.61 -5.46 0.99
N GLU A 344 -32.93 -6.12 -0.13
CA GLU A 344 -33.68 -7.39 -0.15
C GLU A 344 -32.96 -8.47 0.67
N ILE A 345 -31.66 -8.67 0.44
CA ILE A 345 -30.84 -9.65 1.16
C ILE A 345 -30.73 -9.30 2.65
N GLY A 346 -30.58 -8.02 2.98
CA GLY A 346 -30.50 -7.56 4.37
C GLY A 346 -31.76 -7.84 5.19
N ALA A 347 -32.93 -7.95 4.52
CA ALA A 347 -34.19 -8.28 5.17
C ALA A 347 -34.38 -9.78 5.46
N ILE A 348 -33.58 -10.68 4.87
CA ILE A 348 -33.67 -12.12 5.09
C ILE A 348 -33.16 -12.45 6.49
N THR A 349 -34.00 -12.98 7.38
CA THR A 349 -33.63 -13.29 8.78
C THR A 349 -32.77 -14.54 8.91
N ASP A 350 -32.95 -15.50 8.01
CA ASP A 350 -32.18 -16.74 8.00
C ASP A 350 -30.78 -16.51 7.40
N ILE A 351 -29.76 -17.04 8.07
CA ILE A 351 -28.36 -16.77 7.72
C ILE A 351 -27.94 -17.57 6.48
N GLU A 352 -28.40 -18.81 6.36
CA GLU A 352 -28.08 -19.68 5.22
C GLU A 352 -28.75 -19.17 3.94
N GLU A 353 -30.03 -18.81 4.01
CA GLU A 353 -30.77 -18.21 2.90
C GLU A 353 -30.17 -16.86 2.49
N ARG A 354 -29.77 -16.02 3.46
CA ARG A 354 -29.09 -14.74 3.20
C ARG A 354 -27.76 -14.95 2.46
N ARG A 355 -26.96 -15.92 2.90
CA ARG A 355 -25.68 -16.27 2.28
C ARG A 355 -25.89 -16.78 0.85
N LYS A 356 -26.90 -17.63 0.63
CA LYS A 356 -27.26 -18.14 -0.69
C LYS A 356 -27.73 -17.02 -1.64
N ALA A 357 -28.55 -16.09 -1.15
CA ALA A 357 -28.98 -14.93 -1.92
C ALA A 357 -27.80 -14.00 -2.29
N ALA A 358 -26.86 -13.77 -1.36
CA ALA A 358 -25.65 -13.00 -1.64
C ALA A 358 -24.74 -13.69 -2.68
N ALA A 359 -24.56 -15.01 -2.59
CA ALA A 359 -23.79 -15.78 -3.56
C ALA A 359 -24.39 -15.70 -4.96
N ARG A 360 -25.73 -15.77 -5.09
CA ARG A 360 -26.44 -15.58 -6.36
C ARG A 360 -26.17 -14.22 -7.00
N VAL A 361 -26.19 -13.14 -6.20
CA VAL A 361 -25.90 -11.78 -6.70
C VAL A 361 -24.45 -11.65 -7.14
N ALA A 362 -23.51 -12.19 -6.37
CA ALA A 362 -22.08 -12.17 -6.72
C ALA A 362 -21.79 -12.93 -8.02
N LEU A 363 -22.32 -14.15 -8.15
CA LEU A 363 -22.18 -14.96 -9.37
C LEU A 363 -22.87 -14.31 -10.57
N GLY A 364 -24.07 -13.76 -10.39
CA GLY A 364 -24.78 -13.06 -11.46
C GLY A 364 -24.05 -11.81 -11.96
N LEU A 365 -23.38 -11.09 -11.06
CA LEU A 365 -22.53 -9.94 -11.39
C LEU A 365 -21.27 -10.38 -12.16
N ALA A 366 -20.58 -11.42 -11.69
CA ALA A 366 -19.38 -11.96 -12.33
C ALA A 366 -19.67 -12.48 -13.74
N ALA A 367 -20.78 -13.21 -13.91
CA ALA A 367 -21.24 -13.71 -15.19
C ALA A 367 -21.55 -12.57 -16.18
N GLY A 368 -22.23 -11.51 -15.73
CA GLY A 368 -22.55 -10.37 -16.60
C GLY A 368 -21.34 -9.48 -16.98
N LEU A 369 -20.28 -9.50 -16.17
CA LEU A 369 -19.00 -8.86 -16.51
C LEU A 369 -18.11 -9.72 -17.42
N GLY A 370 -18.52 -10.96 -17.73
CA GLY A 370 -17.70 -11.90 -18.49
C GLY A 370 -16.49 -12.44 -17.73
N ILE A 371 -16.52 -12.39 -16.39
CA ILE A 371 -15.43 -12.88 -15.53
C ILE A 371 -15.52 -14.41 -15.31
N ASP A 372 -16.64 -15.03 -15.69
CA ASP A 372 -16.80 -16.49 -15.61
C ASP A 372 -15.71 -17.15 -16.47
N GLY A 373 -14.74 -17.78 -15.79
CA GLY A 373 -13.40 -18.17 -16.28
C GLY A 373 -13.35 -19.26 -17.36
N ARG A 374 -14.22 -19.18 -18.36
CA ARG A 374 -14.27 -20.08 -19.52
C ARG A 374 -13.35 -19.64 -20.66
N ASP A 375 -12.68 -18.50 -20.53
CA ASP A 375 -11.63 -18.05 -21.44
C ASP A 375 -10.27 -18.70 -21.13
N GLY A 376 -10.23 -19.67 -20.22
CA GLY A 376 -9.17 -20.66 -20.15
C GLY A 376 -9.18 -21.53 -21.41
N SER A 377 -8.54 -21.04 -22.46
CA SER A 377 -8.00 -21.76 -23.61
C SER A 377 -6.97 -22.81 -23.17
N GLY A 378 -7.39 -23.74 -22.32
CA GLY A 378 -6.58 -24.79 -21.70
C GLY A 378 -6.60 -26.12 -22.45
N ASP A 379 -6.91 -26.11 -23.75
CA ASP A 379 -6.91 -27.34 -24.57
C ASP A 379 -6.17 -27.19 -25.92
N GLU A 380 -5.57 -26.03 -26.24
CA GLU A 380 -4.88 -25.86 -27.54
C GLU A 380 -3.34 -25.77 -27.44
N PHE A 381 -2.77 -25.53 -26.24
CA PHE A 381 -1.32 -25.41 -26.08
C PHE A 381 -0.58 -26.72 -25.77
N ASP A 382 -1.30 -27.79 -25.37
CA ASP A 382 -0.67 -29.07 -24.99
C ASP A 382 -0.43 -30.02 -26.18
N GLU A 383 -1.13 -29.88 -27.32
CA GLU A 383 -0.86 -30.73 -28.49
C GLU A 383 0.41 -30.34 -29.26
N GLU A 384 0.76 -29.05 -29.33
CA GLU A 384 1.93 -28.59 -30.10
C GLU A 384 3.25 -28.96 -29.40
N LEU A 385 3.30 -28.87 -28.06
CA LEU A 385 4.45 -29.30 -27.24
C LEU A 385 4.65 -30.82 -27.24
N LEU A 386 3.57 -31.60 -27.29
CA LEU A 386 3.65 -33.07 -27.46
C LEU A 386 4.10 -33.47 -28.88
N HIS A 387 3.81 -32.64 -29.89
CA HIS A 387 4.24 -32.87 -31.27
C HIS A 387 5.73 -32.54 -31.47
N GLU A 388 6.28 -31.52 -30.81
CA GLU A 388 7.72 -31.22 -30.83
C GLU A 388 8.56 -32.28 -30.08
N LEU A 389 8.08 -32.81 -28.95
CA LEU A 389 8.80 -33.81 -28.15
C LEU A 389 8.93 -35.17 -28.85
N ASN A 390 8.03 -35.51 -29.77
CA ASN A 390 8.09 -36.74 -30.57
C ASN A 390 8.98 -36.63 -31.82
N GLN A 391 9.46 -35.43 -32.19
CA GLN A 391 10.42 -35.24 -33.29
C GLN A 391 11.88 -35.34 -32.84
N ILE A 392 12.16 -35.48 -31.54
CA ILE A 392 13.51 -35.55 -30.97
C ILE A 392 13.99 -37.01 -30.75
N LYS A 393 13.33 -38.00 -31.35
CA LYS A 393 13.81 -39.40 -31.44
C LYS A 393 14.15 -39.76 -32.88
#